data_AF-A0A931N122-F1
#
_entry.id   AF-A0A931N122-F1
#
_cell.length_a   1.000
_cell.length_b   1.000
_cell.length_c   1.000
_cell.angle_alpha   90.00
_cell.angle_beta   90.00
_cell.angle_gamma   90.00
#
_symmetry.space_group_name_H-M   'P 1'
#
loop_
_entity.id
_entity.type
_entity.pdbx_description
1 polymer ?
#
loop_
_entity_poly.entity_id
_entity_poly.type
_entity_poly.pdbx_seq_one_letter_code
_entity_poly.pdbx_strand_id
1 'polypeptide(L)'
;MTIGTAEANSGLSKEIFVQLDALLSPPLQQAVDAASGASKQVAQEALDGARGNWRRLAFAIANGVITHLTANMEISGIQTTGNVSATVAGATGAAPPGPHTHPVNLSATQQSVTFAQSGAVLGHVK
;
A
#
# COMPACT_ATOMS: atom_id res chain seq x y z
N MET A 1 -5.38 -1.52 -0.26
CA MET A 1 -5.03 -2.88 0.19
C MET A 1 -4.64 -2.79 1.66
N THR A 2 -5.30 -3.51 2.56
CA THR A 2 -5.04 -3.44 4.01
C THR A 2 -4.74 -4.83 4.55
N ILE A 3 -3.80 -4.94 5.50
CA ILE A 3 -3.39 -6.21 6.11
C ILE A 3 -4.59 -6.89 6.79
N GLY A 4 -5.38 -6.12 7.55
CA GLY A 4 -6.47 -6.64 8.39
C GLY A 4 -6.06 -6.79 9.85
N THR A 5 -6.62 -7.77 10.55
CA THR A 5 -6.35 -8.00 11.98
C THR A 5 -5.81 -9.41 12.25
N ALA A 6 -5.24 -9.64 13.44
CA ALA A 6 -4.70 -10.94 13.84
C ALA A 6 -5.79 -12.03 13.93
N GLU A 7 -7.04 -11.62 14.16
CA GLU A 7 -8.23 -12.49 14.16
C GLU A 7 -8.70 -12.83 12.74
N ALA A 8 -8.05 -12.30 11.70
CA ALA A 8 -8.39 -12.48 10.29
C ALA A 8 -9.86 -12.15 9.98
N ASN A 9 -10.40 -11.10 10.61
CA ASN A 9 -11.80 -10.70 10.43
C ASN A 9 -12.00 -9.69 9.28
N SER A 10 -10.93 -9.17 8.70
CA SER A 10 -10.94 -8.13 7.67
C SER A 10 -9.65 -8.14 6.84
N GLY A 11 -9.64 -7.41 5.73
CA GLY A 11 -8.46 -7.23 4.88
C GLY A 11 -7.92 -8.51 4.25
N LEU A 12 -6.65 -8.49 3.83
CA LEU A 12 -5.98 -9.64 3.21
C LEU A 12 -5.86 -10.84 4.15
N SER A 13 -5.66 -10.61 5.45
CA SER A 13 -5.61 -11.68 6.45
C SER A 13 -6.88 -12.53 6.45
N LYS A 14 -8.07 -11.94 6.29
CA LYS A 14 -9.34 -12.67 6.13
C LYS A 14 -9.36 -13.53 4.88
N GLU A 15 -9.03 -12.94 3.73
CA GLU A 15 -9.06 -13.64 2.44
C GLU A 15 -8.12 -14.84 2.44
N ILE A 16 -6.90 -14.67 2.97
CA ILE A 16 -5.92 -15.76 3.11
C ILE A 16 -6.44 -16.82 4.09
N PHE A 17 -7.01 -16.41 5.22
CA PHE A 17 -7.58 -17.36 6.18
C PHE A 17 -8.72 -18.19 5.57
N VAL A 18 -9.63 -17.58 4.81
CA VAL A 18 -10.72 -18.30 4.14
C VAL A 18 -10.18 -19.38 3.19
N GLN A 19 -9.13 -19.07 2.43
CA GLN A 19 -8.50 -20.05 1.55
C GLN A 19 -7.80 -21.16 2.35
N LEU A 20 -7.09 -20.83 3.43
CA LEU A 20 -6.45 -21.82 4.30
C LEU A 20 -7.48 -22.74 4.96
N ASP A 21 -8.57 -22.20 5.51
CA ASP A 21 -9.63 -22.98 6.14
C ASP A 21 -10.33 -23.87 5.11
N ALA A 22 -10.63 -23.38 3.91
CA ALA A 22 -11.24 -24.17 2.85
C ALA A 22 -10.37 -25.37 2.42
N LEU A 23 -9.04 -25.20 2.39
CA LEU A 23 -8.10 -26.25 1.98
C LEU A 23 -7.78 -27.24 3.09
N LEU A 24 -7.68 -26.77 4.34
CA LEU A 24 -7.09 -27.54 5.43
C LEU A 24 -8.13 -28.04 6.45
N SER A 25 -9.30 -27.41 6.55
CA SER A 25 -10.36 -27.83 7.48
C SER A 25 -11.07 -29.14 7.11
N PRO A 26 -11.27 -29.54 5.84
CA PRO A 26 -12.06 -30.72 5.50
C PRO A 26 -11.62 -32.03 6.20
N PRO A 27 -10.33 -32.42 6.22
CA PRO A 27 -9.92 -33.66 6.88
C PRO A 27 -10.11 -33.60 8.41
N LEU A 28 -9.92 -32.44 9.03
CA LEU A 28 -10.13 -32.25 10.48
C LEU A 28 -11.63 -32.26 10.81
N GLN A 29 -12.46 -31.64 9.98
CA GLN A 29 -13.92 -31.67 10.12
C GLN A 29 -14.45 -33.10 10.01
N GLN A 30 -13.95 -33.88 9.05
CA GLN A 30 -14.31 -35.31 8.93
C GLN A 30 -13.95 -36.10 10.20
N ALA A 31 -12.81 -35.82 10.83
CA ALA A 31 -12.42 -36.46 12.08
C ALA A 31 -13.36 -36.07 13.25
N VAL A 32 -13.81 -34.81 13.28
CA VAL A 32 -14.84 -34.34 14.25
C VAL A 32 -16.17 -35.04 14.01
N ASP A 33 -16.59 -35.17 12.75
CA ASP A 33 -17.87 -35.77 12.39
C ASP A 33 -17.91 -37.27 12.66
N ALA A 34 -16.77 -37.96 12.53
CA ALA A 34 -16.60 -39.37 12.84
C ALA A 34 -16.48 -39.66 14.36
N ALA A 35 -16.16 -38.66 15.17
CA ALA A 35 -15.99 -38.81 16.61
C ALA A 35 -17.35 -38.80 17.35
N SER A 36 -17.42 -39.49 18.49
CA SER A 36 -18.61 -39.56 19.33
C SER A 36 -18.26 -39.40 20.82
N GLY A 37 -19.26 -39.01 21.62
CA GLY A 37 -19.09 -38.79 23.06
C GLY A 37 -18.01 -37.74 23.38
N ALA A 38 -17.20 -38.01 24.41
CA ALA A 38 -16.14 -37.11 24.85
C ALA A 38 -15.07 -36.85 23.77
N SER A 39 -14.81 -37.81 22.88
CA SER A 39 -13.83 -37.69 21.80
C SER A 39 -14.21 -36.62 20.77
N LYS A 40 -15.51 -36.36 20.59
CA LYS A 40 -15.99 -35.32 19.68
C LYS A 40 -15.62 -33.92 20.16
N GLN A 41 -15.71 -33.69 21.46
CA GLN A 41 -15.30 -32.41 22.05
C GLN A 41 -13.81 -32.16 21.85
N VAL A 42 -12.97 -33.17 22.12
CA VAL A 42 -11.50 -33.07 21.91
C VAL A 42 -11.16 -32.80 20.44
N ALA A 43 -11.83 -33.48 19.52
CA ALA A 43 -11.61 -33.27 18.08
C ALA A 43 -12.03 -31.84 17.65
N GLN A 44 -13.14 -31.34 18.19
CA GLN A 44 -13.61 -29.98 17.92
C GLN A 44 -12.62 -28.92 18.45
N GLU A 45 -12.13 -29.10 19.67
CA GLU A 45 -11.10 -28.23 20.26
C GLU A 45 -9.81 -28.20 19.43
N ALA A 46 -9.40 -29.35 18.89
CA ALA A 46 -8.25 -29.44 17.99
C ALA A 46 -8.47 -28.67 16.67
N LEU A 47 -9.65 -28.78 16.06
CA LEU A 47 -10.02 -28.03 14.86
C LEU A 47 -10.04 -26.52 15.14
N ASP A 48 -10.60 -26.09 16.28
CA ASP A 48 -10.64 -24.68 16.65
C ASP A 48 -9.24 -24.13 16.95
N GLY A 49 -8.37 -24.92 17.57
CA GLY A 49 -6.95 -24.61 17.75
C GLY A 49 -6.21 -24.46 16.41
N ALA A 50 -6.46 -25.37 15.46
CA ALA A 50 -5.90 -25.30 14.12
C ALA A 50 -6.34 -24.02 13.38
N ARG A 51 -7.64 -23.69 13.43
CA ARG A 51 -8.18 -22.43 12.89
C ARG A 51 -7.55 -21.21 13.53
N GLY A 52 -7.32 -21.23 14.85
CA GLY A 52 -6.59 -20.17 15.55
C GLY A 52 -5.18 -19.96 14.98
N ASN A 53 -4.44 -21.04 14.73
CA ASN A 53 -3.11 -20.98 14.14
C ASN A 53 -3.13 -20.51 12.68
N TRP A 54 -4.13 -20.92 11.89
CA TRP A 54 -4.27 -20.46 10.51
C TRP A 54 -4.59 -18.97 10.41
N ARG A 55 -5.37 -18.40 11.34
CA ARG A 55 -5.59 -16.94 11.42
C ARG A 55 -4.28 -16.20 11.64
N ARG A 56 -3.44 -16.69 12.56
CA ARG A 56 -2.10 -16.11 12.83
C ARG A 56 -1.19 -16.20 11.61
N LEU A 57 -1.18 -17.35 10.93
CA LEU A 57 -0.43 -17.55 9.69
C LEU A 57 -0.91 -16.58 8.60
N ALA A 58 -2.23 -16.48 8.41
CA ALA A 58 -2.82 -15.59 7.42
C ALA A 58 -2.45 -14.11 7.67
N PHE A 59 -2.48 -13.67 8.93
CA PHE A 59 -2.01 -12.35 9.32
C PHE A 59 -0.52 -12.14 9.03
N ALA A 60 0.34 -13.12 9.36
CA ALA A 60 1.77 -13.04 9.10
C ALA A 60 2.08 -12.97 7.59
N ILE A 61 1.39 -13.76 6.76
CA ILE A 61 1.51 -13.70 5.30
C ILE A 61 1.06 -12.34 4.78
N ALA A 62 -0.11 -11.85 5.18
CA ALA A 62 -0.62 -10.54 4.76
C ALA A 62 0.35 -9.42 5.11
N ASN A 63 0.92 -9.44 6.32
CA ASN A 63 1.89 -8.45 6.78
C ASN A 63 3.20 -8.54 5.99
N GLY A 64 3.72 -9.76 5.79
CA GLY A 64 4.94 -10.00 5.03
C GLY A 64 4.83 -9.55 3.57
N VAL A 65 3.71 -9.86 2.90
CA VAL A 65 3.45 -9.47 1.51
C VAL A 65 3.34 -7.95 1.39
N ILE A 66 2.54 -7.30 2.24
CA ILE A 66 2.39 -5.83 2.18
C ILE A 66 3.72 -5.15 2.48
N THR A 67 4.47 -5.60 3.49
CA THR A 67 5.79 -5.06 3.82
C THR A 67 6.77 -5.23 2.67
N HIS A 68 6.76 -6.39 2.01
CA HIS A 68 7.61 -6.64 0.86
C HIS A 68 7.25 -5.72 -0.32
N LEU A 69 5.95 -5.56 -0.61
CA LEU A 69 5.49 -4.66 -1.65
C LEU A 69 5.86 -3.21 -1.34
N THR A 70 5.61 -2.72 -0.12
CA THR A 70 5.94 -1.33 0.23
C THR A 70 7.43 -1.05 0.19
N ALA A 71 8.27 -2.02 0.54
CA ALA A 71 9.72 -1.87 0.51
C ALA A 71 10.33 -1.92 -0.90
N ASN A 72 9.67 -2.57 -1.86
CA ASN A 72 10.24 -2.82 -3.20
C ASN A 72 9.44 -2.19 -4.34
N MET A 73 8.38 -1.43 -4.04
CA MET A 73 7.59 -0.75 -5.06
C MET A 73 8.32 0.48 -5.57
N GLU A 74 8.68 0.48 -6.84
CA GLU A 74 9.14 1.67 -7.53
C GLU A 74 7.93 2.55 -7.89
N ILE A 75 7.95 3.81 -7.48
CA ILE A 75 6.92 4.80 -7.85
C ILE A 75 7.45 5.60 -9.03
N SER A 76 6.80 5.46 -10.18
CA SER A 76 7.13 6.21 -11.40
C SER A 76 6.10 7.30 -11.69
N GLY A 77 6.54 8.44 -12.22
CA GLY A 77 5.66 9.47 -12.78
C GLY A 77 5.08 10.50 -11.80
N ILE A 78 5.79 10.84 -10.71
CA ILE A 78 5.33 11.90 -9.80
C ILE A 78 5.37 13.26 -10.52
N GLN A 79 4.21 13.89 -10.72
CA GLN A 79 4.08 15.26 -11.22
C GLN A 79 3.71 16.19 -10.07
N THR A 80 4.47 17.27 -9.90
CA THR A 80 4.15 18.33 -8.94
C THR A 80 3.59 19.54 -9.67
N THR A 81 2.44 20.04 -9.23
CA THR A 81 1.93 21.35 -9.64
C THR A 81 2.38 22.39 -8.61
N GLY A 82 3.02 23.47 -9.09
CA GLY A 82 3.49 24.56 -8.23
C GLY A 82 3.73 25.83 -9.04
N ASN A 83 3.45 26.99 -8.43
CA ASN A 83 3.74 28.28 -9.03
C ASN A 83 5.23 28.59 -8.88
N VAL A 84 5.93 28.77 -10.01
CA VAL A 84 7.31 29.29 -9.99
C VAL A 84 7.24 30.82 -10.06
N SER A 85 7.63 31.49 -8.97
CA SER A 85 7.81 32.94 -8.97
C SER A 85 9.25 33.27 -9.35
N ALA A 86 9.45 33.90 -10.51
CA ALA A 86 10.76 34.35 -10.98
C ALA A 86 10.80 35.89 -10.95
N THR A 87 11.73 36.47 -10.20
CA THR A 87 11.95 37.92 -10.18
C THR A 87 12.75 38.33 -11.42
N VAL A 88 12.15 39.14 -12.28
CA VAL A 88 12.83 39.69 -13.48
C VAL A 88 13.52 40.99 -13.11
N ALA A 89 14.86 41.00 -13.11
CA ALA A 89 15.65 42.23 -13.04
C ALA A 89 16.15 42.56 -14.46
N GLY A 90 15.54 43.55 -15.10
CA GLY A 90 15.95 44.03 -16.42
C GLY A 90 16.80 45.30 -16.31
N ALA A 91 18.02 45.28 -16.85
CA ALA A 91 18.78 46.50 -17.11
C ALA A 91 18.42 47.01 -18.52
N THR A 92 17.48 47.94 -18.61
CA THR A 92 17.17 48.62 -19.88
C THR A 92 18.23 49.70 -20.11
N GLY A 93 19.18 49.45 -21.00
CA GLY A 93 20.15 50.47 -21.42
C GLY A 93 19.45 51.70 -21.99
N ALA A 94 20.14 52.86 -22.00
CA ALA A 94 19.58 54.10 -22.55
C ALA A 94 19.36 53.96 -24.07
N ALA A 95 18.10 54.06 -24.50
CA ALA A 95 17.71 54.09 -25.91
C ALA A 95 17.32 55.52 -26.34
N PRO A 96 17.46 55.88 -27.63
CA PRO A 96 16.94 57.13 -28.17
C PRO A 96 15.42 57.30 -27.93
N PRO A 97 14.88 58.53 -27.87
CA PRO A 97 13.45 58.74 -27.65
C PRO A 97 12.60 58.10 -28.75
N GLY A 98 11.89 57.03 -28.41
CA GLY A 98 10.99 56.33 -29.32
C GLY A 98 10.45 55.00 -28.76
N PRO A 99 9.29 54.51 -29.26
CA PRO A 99 8.75 53.21 -28.86
C PRO A 99 9.68 52.08 -29.28
N HIS A 100 10.01 51.18 -28.36
CA HIS A 100 10.79 49.97 -28.64
C HIS A 100 10.37 48.83 -27.72
N THR A 101 10.74 47.59 -28.09
CA THR A 101 10.42 46.37 -27.36
C THR A 101 11.69 45.64 -26.93
N HIS A 102 11.63 44.97 -25.78
CA HIS A 102 12.71 44.12 -25.26
C HIS A 102 12.22 42.67 -25.20
N PRO A 103 12.90 41.70 -25.82
CA PRO A 103 12.58 40.29 -25.64
C PRO A 103 13.03 39.82 -24.26
N VAL A 104 12.08 39.39 -23.42
CA VAL A 104 12.36 38.75 -22.13
C VAL A 104 12.09 37.26 -22.28
N ASN A 105 13.13 36.44 -22.13
CA ASN A 105 12.99 34.98 -22.12
C ASN A 105 13.06 34.47 -20.67
N LEU A 106 11.98 33.86 -20.19
CA LEU A 106 11.88 33.33 -18.82
C LEU A 106 11.98 31.81 -18.87
N SER A 107 13.09 31.28 -18.36
CA SER A 107 13.19 29.85 -18.03
C SER A 107 13.18 29.72 -16.51
N ALA A 108 12.19 29.00 -16.00
CA ALA A 108 12.03 28.75 -14.58
C ALA A 108 12.31 27.26 -14.34
N THR A 109 13.48 26.96 -13.77
CA THR A 109 13.86 25.59 -13.39
C THR A 109 13.95 25.53 -11.87
N GLN A 110 13.02 24.82 -11.23
CA GLN A 110 13.09 24.57 -9.79
C GLN A 110 14.01 23.38 -9.55
N GLN A 111 15.18 23.64 -8.98
CA GLN A 111 16.09 22.59 -8.51
C GLN A 111 15.73 22.24 -7.07
N SER A 112 15.74 20.95 -6.73
CA SER A 112 15.47 20.41 -5.39
C SER A 112 13.99 20.46 -4.96
N VAL A 113 13.16 19.66 -5.61
CA VAL A 113 11.84 19.30 -5.07
C VAL A 113 12.04 18.21 -4.02
N THR A 114 11.81 18.55 -2.75
CA THR A 114 11.82 17.55 -1.66
C THR A 114 10.46 16.87 -1.60
N PHE A 115 10.44 15.57 -1.92
CA PHE A 115 9.25 14.74 -1.78
C PHE A 115 9.18 14.15 -0.37
N ALA A 116 8.22 14.59 0.42
CA ALA A 116 7.88 13.94 1.68
C ALA A 116 6.71 12.97 1.44
N GLN A 117 7.02 11.68 1.27
CA GLN A 117 5.99 10.64 1.16
C GLN A 117 5.52 10.23 2.57
N SER A 118 4.41 10.77 3.03
CA SER A 118 3.72 10.26 4.23
C SER A 118 2.63 9.28 3.81
N GLY A 119 2.84 8.00 4.16
CA GLY A 119 1.97 6.84 3.95
C GLY A 119 0.51 7.07 3.52
N ALA A 120 0.27 6.92 2.21
CA ALA A 120 -0.82 6.17 1.60
C ALA A 120 -0.55 6.14 0.09
N VAL A 121 -0.06 5.01 -0.42
CA VAL A 121 0.23 4.84 -1.84
C VAL A 121 -1.09 4.76 -2.60
N LEU A 122 -1.54 5.85 -3.22
CA LEU A 122 -2.48 5.81 -4.33
C LEU A 122 -1.67 5.71 -5.62
N GLY A 123 -1.10 4.53 -5.85
CA GLY A 123 -0.45 4.19 -7.11
C GLY A 123 -1.51 3.84 -8.15
N HIS A 124 -1.56 4.58 -9.25
CA HIS A 124 -2.30 4.16 -10.44
C HIS A 124 -1.46 3.12 -11.20
N VAL A 125 -1.95 1.88 -11.25
CA VAL A 125 -1.40 0.83 -12.13
C VAL A 125 -2.00 1.06 -13.51
N LYS A 126 -1.16 1.08 -14.57
CA LYS A 126 -1.61 1.05 -15.96
C LYS A 126 -1.83 -0.39 -16.41
#